data_AF-A0A0C5WIN1-F1
#
_entry.id   AF-A0A0C5WIN1-F1
#
_cell.length_a   1.000
_cell.length_b   1.000
_cell.length_c   1.000
_cell.angle_alpha   90.00
_cell.angle_beta   90.00
_cell.angle_gamma   90.00
#
_symmetry.space_group_name_H-M   'P 1'
#
loop_
_entity.id
_entity.type
_entity.pdbx_description
1 polymer ?
#
loop_
_entity_poly.entity_id
_entity_poly.type
_entity_poly.pdbx_seq_one_letter_code
_entity_poly.pdbx_strand_id
1 'polypeptide(L)' 'MILYKLKELECSLEKKDPTDLILLENLRILKELLLKIDFQAENIPENNYKKLLQVLIEINGANLSPELQKVLDTVVHSN' A
#
# COMPACT_ATOMS: atom_id res chain seq x y z
N MET A 1 7.65 -4.90 -7.81
CA MET A 1 6.68 -4.32 -8.77
C MET A 1 5.63 -3.44 -8.06
N ILE A 2 5.12 -3.82 -6.89
CA ILE A 2 4.12 -3.03 -6.11
C ILE A 2 4.69 -1.74 -5.48
N LEU A 3 5.91 -1.80 -4.92
CA LEU A 3 6.58 -0.64 -4.31
C LEU A 3 6.92 0.46 -5.34
N TYR A 4 7.19 0.05 -6.58
CA TYR A 4 7.43 0.99 -7.69
C TYR A 4 6.14 1.74 -8.07
N LYS A 5 5.00 1.04 -8.16
CA LYS A 5 3.69 1.67 -8.43
C LYS A 5 3.26 2.62 -7.31
N LEU A 6 3.52 2.26 -6.05
CA LEU A 6 3.29 3.18 -4.92
C LEU A 6 4.13 4.44 -5.03
N LYS A 7 5.38 4.31 -5.52
CA LYS A 7 6.26 5.45 -5.76
C LYS A 7 5.79 6.31 -6.94
N GLU A 8 5.26 5.71 -8.00
CA GLU A 8 4.65 6.45 -9.12
C GLU A 8 3.40 7.23 -8.66
N LEU A 9 2.54 6.61 -7.86
CA LEU A 9 1.38 7.28 -7.26
C LEU A 9 1.80 8.42 -6.33
N GLU A 10 2.81 8.19 -5.47
CA GLU A 10 3.39 9.22 -4.60
C GLU A 10 3.90 10.42 -5.42
N CYS A 11 4.62 10.18 -6.52
CA CYS A 11 5.07 11.24 -7.43
C CYS A 11 3.93 11.93 -8.19
N SER A 12 2.84 11.22 -8.50
CA SER A 12 1.69 11.81 -9.20
C SER A 12 0.86 12.75 -8.33
N LEU A 13 0.91 12.57 -7.00
CA LEU A 13 0.16 13.32 -6.01
C LEU A 13 0.89 14.54 -5.45
N GLU A 14 2.11 14.83 -5.92
CA GLU A 14 2.85 16.05 -5.56
C GLU A 14 2.18 17.35 -6.10
N LYS A 15 0.95 17.30 -6.61
CA LYS A 15 0.22 18.44 -7.18
C LYS A 15 -0.94 18.93 -6.29
N LYS A 16 -0.57 19.61 -5.19
CA LYS A 16 -1.29 20.74 -4.54
C LYS A 16 -2.83 20.67 -4.30
N ASP A 17 -3.46 19.52 -4.11
CA ASP A 17 -4.82 19.45 -3.55
C ASP A 17 -4.84 18.87 -2.11
N PRO A 18 -5.64 19.41 -1.18
CA PRO A 18 -5.71 18.91 0.20
C PRO A 18 -6.30 17.49 0.30
N THR A 19 -7.06 17.04 -0.69
CA THR A 19 -7.50 15.65 -0.82
C THR A 19 -6.33 14.71 -1.11
N ASP A 20 -5.29 15.21 -1.79
CA ASP A 20 -4.08 14.44 -2.10
C ASP A 20 -3.22 14.22 -0.86
N LEU A 21 -3.30 15.07 0.16
CA LEU A 21 -2.53 14.89 1.41
C LEU A 21 -2.94 13.64 2.17
N ILE A 22 -4.24 13.37 2.31
CA ILE A 22 -4.75 12.15 2.96
C ILE A 22 -4.34 10.92 2.14
N LEU A 23 -4.39 11.02 0.80
CA LEU A 23 -4.01 9.94 -0.09
C LEU A 23 -2.49 9.66 -0.01
N LEU A 24 -1.67 10.72 0.07
CA LEU A 24 -0.22 10.65 0.22
C LEU A 24 0.19 10.02 1.56
N GLU A 25 -0.49 10.40 2.64
CA GLU A 25 -0.26 9.83 3.97
C GLU A 25 -0.61 8.33 3.99
N ASN A 26 -1.75 7.95 3.40
CA ASN A 26 -2.11 6.55 3.24
C ASN A 26 -1.12 5.78 2.35
N LEU A 27 -0.61 6.38 1.27
CA LEU A 27 0.42 5.76 0.42
C LEU A 27 1.72 5.51 1.18
N ARG A 28 2.16 6.48 2.00
CA ARG A 28 3.36 6.34 2.83
C ARG A 28 3.19 5.23 3.86
N ILE A 29 2.07 5.20 4.56
CA ILE A 29 1.75 4.12 5.53
C ILE A 29 1.75 2.76 4.82
N LEU A 30 1.10 2.65 3.67
CA LEU A 30 1.04 1.39 2.92
C LEU A 30 2.43 0.92 2.48
N LYS A 31 3.26 1.85 2.00
CA LYS A 31 4.64 1.58 1.59
C LYS A 31 5.50 1.12 2.76
N GLU A 32 5.41 1.77 3.91
CA GLU A 32 6.12 1.33 5.13
C GLU A 32 5.69 -0.06 5.58
N LEU A 33 4.38 -0.33 5.57
CA LEU A 33 3.87 -1.66 5.92
C LEU A 33 4.35 -2.73 4.93
N LEU A 34 4.32 -2.44 3.63
CA LEU A 34 4.81 -3.37 2.60
C LEU A 34 6.33 -3.58 2.68
N LEU A 35 7.11 -2.56 3.03
CA LEU A 35 8.54 -2.73 3.30
C LEU A 35 8.79 -3.63 4.51
N LYS A 36 7.97 -3.52 5.57
CA LYS A 36 8.02 -4.45 6.71
C LYS A 36 7.65 -5.88 6.30
N ILE A 37 6.69 -6.03 5.38
CA ILE A 37 6.33 -7.34 4.79
C ILE A 37 7.48 -7.91 3.98
N ASP A 38 8.03 -7.15 3.03
CA ASP A 38 9.14 -7.59 2.17
C ASP A 38 10.36 -7.98 3.01
N PHE A 39 10.59 -7.29 4.13
CA PHE A 39 11.63 -7.60 5.10
C PHE A 39 11.35 -8.85 5.95
N GLN A 40 10.09 -9.23 6.17
CA GLN A 40 9.71 -10.40 6.98
C GLN A 40 9.27 -11.62 6.15
N ALA A 41 8.98 -11.44 4.87
CA ALA A 41 8.37 -12.45 4.02
C ALA A 41 9.07 -12.50 2.67
N GLU A 42 10.15 -13.28 2.58
CA GLU A 42 10.83 -13.64 1.32
C GLU A 42 9.93 -14.37 0.29
N ASN A 43 8.65 -14.61 0.59
CA ASN A 43 7.81 -15.60 -0.11
C ASN A 43 6.35 -15.19 -0.36
N ILE A 44 5.98 -13.90 -0.31
CA ILE A 44 4.62 -13.50 -0.70
C ILE A 44 4.62 -13.13 -2.18
N PRO A 45 3.98 -13.92 -3.06
CA PRO A 45 3.84 -13.56 -4.46
C PRO A 45 3.04 -12.26 -4.53
N GLU A 46 3.53 -11.27 -5.28
CA GLU A 46 2.88 -9.95 -5.44
C GLU A 46 1.40 -10.05 -5.89
N ASN A 47 1.04 -11.15 -6.56
CA ASN A 47 -0.31 -11.39 -7.07
C ASN A 47 -1.27 -11.97 -6.00
N ASN A 48 -0.81 -12.27 -4.79
CA ASN A 48 -1.66 -12.83 -3.74
C ASN A 48 -2.22 -11.74 -2.83
N TYR A 49 -3.16 -10.95 -3.37
CA TYR A 49 -3.84 -9.86 -2.68
C TYR A 49 -4.36 -10.25 -1.28
N LYS A 50 -5.00 -11.43 -1.17
CA LYS A 50 -5.55 -11.91 0.11
C LYS A 50 -4.47 -12.16 1.16
N LYS A 51 -3.34 -12.76 0.76
CA LYS A 51 -2.20 -12.94 1.67
C LYS A 51 -1.56 -11.61 2.04
N LEU A 52 -1.40 -10.69 1.09
CA LEU A 52 -0.89 -9.34 1.32
C LEU A 52 -1.75 -8.59 2.35
N LEU A 53 -3.07 -8.57 2.17
CA LEU A 53 -4.02 -7.99 3.12
C LEU A 53 -3.89 -8.61 4.51
N GLN A 54 -3.85 -9.94 4.58
CA GLN A 54 -3.78 -10.65 5.86
C GLN A 54 -2.51 -10.29 6.63
N VAL A 55 -1.35 -10.28 5.97
CA VAL A 55 -0.08 -9.92 6.61
C VAL A 55 -0.05 -8.43 6.98
N LEU A 56 -0.63 -7.55 6.16
CA LEU A 56 -0.77 -6.13 6.52
C LEU A 56 -1.64 -5.94 7.78
N ILE A 57 -2.72 -6.69 7.92
CA ILE A 57 -3.58 -6.68 9.12
C ILE A 57 -2.82 -7.19 10.33
N GLU A 58 -2.06 -8.29 10.18
CA GLU A 58 -1.24 -8.88 11.24
C GLU A 58 -0.14 -7.91 11.72
N ILE A 59 0.52 -7.19 10.81
CA ILE A 59 1.57 -6.21 11.15
C ILE A 59 0.98 -4.92 11.72
N ASN A 60 -0.16 -4.45 11.19
CA ASN A 60 -0.82 -3.22 11.66
C ASN A 60 -1.69 -3.44 12.91
N GLY A 61 -1.75 -4.68 13.42
CA GLY A 61 -2.29 -5.02 14.73
C GLY A 61 -3.81 -5.09 14.85
N ALA A 62 -4.60 -4.52 13.93
CA ALA A 62 -6.06 -4.74 13.92
C ALA A 62 -6.84 -4.20 12.69
N ASN A 63 -6.36 -3.17 11.98
CA ASN A 63 -7.18 -2.58 10.92
C ASN A 63 -6.36 -1.83 9.87
N LEU A 64 -6.57 -2.16 8.60
CA LEU A 64 -6.29 -1.24 7.51
C LEU A 64 -7.49 -0.33 7.34
N SER A 65 -7.28 0.99 7.33
CA SER A 65 -8.36 1.92 7.03
C SER A 65 -9.00 1.60 5.66
N PRO A 66 -10.29 1.87 5.45
CA PRO A 66 -10.95 1.69 4.16
C PRO A 66 -10.22 2.43 3.02
N GLU A 67 -9.60 3.56 3.33
CA GLU A 67 -8.79 4.36 2.40
C GLU A 67 -7.50 3.62 2.01
N LEU A 68 -6.79 3.04 2.99
CA LEU A 68 -5.60 2.20 2.75
C LEU A 68 -5.93 0.97 1.89
N GLN A 69 -7.07 0.33 2.14
CA GLN A 69 -7.52 -0.82 1.36
C GLN A 69 -7.80 -0.42 -0.09
N LYS A 70 -8.46 0.73 -0.34
CA LYS A 70 -8.70 1.24 -1.70
C LYS A 70 -7.42 1.55 -2.45
N VAL A 71 -6.41 2.12 -1.78
CA VAL A 71 -5.11 2.38 -2.38
C VAL A 71 -4.44 1.05 -2.76
N LEU A 72 -4.44 0.06 -1.87
CA LEU A 72 -3.89 -1.27 -2.14
C LEU A 72 -4.62 -1.95 -3.31
N ASP A 73 -5.95 -1.90 -3.35
CA ASP A 73 -6.77 -2.42 -4.45
C ASP A 73 -6.37 -1.81 -5.79
N THR A 74 -6.21 -0.48 -5.83
CA THR A 74 -5.84 0.26 -7.03
C THR A 74 -4.47 -0.17 -7.55
N VAL A 75 -3.51 -0.36 -6.65
CA VAL A 75 -2.13 -0.73 -7.01
C VAL A 75 -2.04 -2.18 -7.49
N VAL A 76 -2.81 -3.08 -6.87
CA VAL A 76 -2.81 -4.52 -7.19
C VAL A 76 -3.57 -4.82 -8.48
N HIS A 77 -4.67 -4.10 -8.76
CA HIS A 77 -5.55 -4.36 -9.91
C HIS A 77 -5.35 -3.42 -11.10
N SER A 78 -4.58 -2.33 -10.98
CA SER A 78 -4.14 -1.55 -12.15
C SER A 78 -3.13 -2.40 -12.94
N ASN A 79 -3.60 -3.21 -13.88
CA ASN A 79 -2.78 -3.85 -14.91
C ASN A 79 -2.28 -2.82 -15.91
#